data_AF-A0A5D0XI70-F1
#
_entry.id   AF-A0A5D0XI70-F1
#
_cell.length_a   1.000
_cell.length_b   1.000
_cell.length_c   1.000
_cell.angle_alpha   90.00
_cell.angle_beta   90.00
_cell.angle_gamma   90.00
#
_symmetry.space_group_name_H-M   'P 1'
#
loop_
_entity.id
_entity.type
_entity.pdbx_description
1 polymer ?
#
loop_
_entity_poly.entity_id
_entity_poly.type
_entity_poly.pdbx_seq_one_letter_code
_entity_poly.pdbx_strand_id
1 'polypeptide(L)' 'MPAAAEMGATRKEQLLRQLHREILAARLKVTLDRELGRETSSAVRSLARIKLPLLVSEYGREGAVIEKPRVRHG' A
#
# COMPACT_ATOMS: atom_id res chain seq x y z
N MET A 1 32.03 1.96 -7.03
CA MET A 1 31.58 2.33 -5.67
C MET A 1 30.37 3.28 -5.79
N PRO A 2 29.11 2.82 -5.84
CA PRO A 2 27.96 3.72 -5.75
C PRO A 2 27.72 4.07 -4.27
N ALA A 3 27.98 5.31 -3.87
CA ALA A 3 28.44 5.62 -2.51
C ALA A 3 27.46 6.33 -1.56
N ALA A 4 26.26 6.77 -1.95
CA ALA A 4 25.36 7.41 -0.98
C ALA A 4 23.89 7.47 -1.44
N ALA A 5 23.66 7.78 -2.72
CA ALA A 5 22.31 7.95 -3.26
C ALA A 5 21.49 6.63 -3.26
N GLU A 6 22.11 5.50 -3.58
CA GLU A 6 21.42 4.19 -3.57
C GLU A 6 21.10 3.68 -2.15
N MET A 7 21.95 3.98 -1.16
CA MET A 7 21.65 3.66 0.25
C MET A 7 20.51 4.50 0.81
N GLY A 8 20.40 5.77 0.41
CA GLY A 8 19.28 6.64 0.78
C GLY A 8 17.94 6.19 0.19
N ALA A 9 17.95 5.74 -1.08
CA ALA A 9 16.77 5.17 -1.75
C ALA A 9 16.27 3.90 -1.04
N THR A 10 17.17 2.98 -0.74
CA THR A 10 16.82 1.71 -0.07
C THR A 10 16.29 1.91 1.35
N ARG A 11 16.83 2.85 2.14
CA ARG A 11 16.30 3.16 3.49
C ARG A 11 14.90 3.76 3.43
N LYS A 12 14.67 4.72 2.52
CA LYS A 12 13.35 5.33 2.33
C LYS A 12 12.31 4.29 1.92
N GLU A 13 12.65 3.40 0.99
CA GLU A 13 11.77 2.32 0.56
C GLU A 13 11.47 1.33 1.68
N GLN A 14 12.47 0.97 2.50
CA GLN A 14 12.26 0.11 3.68
C GLN A 14 11.27 0.74 4.65
N LEU A 15 11.43 2.04 4.94
CA LEU A 15 10.50 2.79 5.80
C LEU A 15 9.10 2.84 5.20
N LEU A 16 8.97 3.08 3.89
CA LEU A 16 7.67 3.06 3.22
C LEU A 16 7.01 1.70 3.28
N ARG A 17 7.76 0.61 3.07
CA ARG A 17 7.27 -0.77 3.21
C ARG A 17 6.82 -1.07 4.64
N GLN A 18 7.56 -0.60 5.65
CA GLN A 18 7.20 -0.76 7.04
C GLN A 18 5.90 -0.01 7.37
N LEU A 19 5.81 1.28 7.02
CA LEU A 19 4.59 2.07 7.18
C LEU A 19 3.39 1.42 6.49
N HIS A 20 3.61 0.85 5.31
CA HIS A 20 2.58 0.10 4.58
C HIS A 20 2.00 -1.04 5.40
N ARG A 21 2.88 -1.87 5.98
CA ARG A 21 2.49 -3.01 6.82
C ARG A 21 1.78 -2.56 8.08
N GLU A 22 2.27 -1.51 8.74
CA GLU A 22 1.67 -0.98 9.96
C GLU A 22 0.25 -0.46 9.74
N ILE A 23 0.01 0.28 8.63
CA ILE A 23 -1.33 0.76 8.28
C ILE A 23 -2.28 -0.41 7.96
N LEU A 24 -1.80 -1.43 7.23
CA LEU A 24 -2.60 -2.63 6.95
C LEU A 24 -2.94 -3.40 8.22
N ALA A 25 -1.97 -3.57 9.12
CA ALA A 25 -2.19 -4.21 10.41
C ALA A 25 -3.20 -3.43 11.26
N ALA A 26 -3.14 -2.10 11.26
CA ALA A 26 -4.11 -1.26 11.95
C ALA A 26 -5.53 -1.44 11.39
N ARG A 27 -5.71 -1.50 10.07
CA ARG A 27 -7.01 -1.76 9.43
C ARG A 27 -7.57 -3.14 9.77
N LEU A 28 -6.71 -4.17 9.74
CA LEU A 28 -7.08 -5.53 10.12
C LEU A 28 -7.53 -5.56 11.58
N LYS A 29 -6.77 -4.92 12.48
CA LYS A 29 -7.09 -4.83 13.91
C LYS A 29 -8.44 -4.15 14.15
N VAL A 30 -8.69 -3.00 13.51
CA VAL A 30 -10.00 -2.30 13.61
C VAL A 30 -11.14 -3.21 13.18
N THR A 31 -10.95 -3.96 12.10
CA THR A 31 -11.99 -4.87 11.57
C THR A 31 -12.24 -6.02 12.56
N LEU A 32 -11.18 -6.69 13.01
CA LEU A 32 -11.30 -7.80 13.95
C LEU A 32 -11.90 -7.37 15.28
N ASP A 33 -11.49 -6.22 15.82
CA ASP A 33 -12.06 -5.71 17.07
C ASP A 33 -13.55 -5.43 16.93
N ARG A 34 -13.98 -4.85 15.80
CA ARG A 34 -15.41 -4.65 15.51
C ARG A 34 -16.17 -5.97 15.50
N GLU A 35 -15.68 -6.97 14.78
CA GLU A 35 -16.34 -8.29 14.69
C GLU A 35 -16.36 -9.03 16.03
N LEU A 36 -15.35 -8.81 16.88
CA LEU A 36 -15.25 -9.40 18.21
C LEU A 36 -15.94 -8.57 19.30
N GLY A 37 -16.58 -7.44 18.96
CA GLY A 37 -17.21 -6.53 19.93
C GLY A 37 -16.22 -5.88 20.89
N ARG A 38 -14.95 -5.75 20.51
CA ARG A 38 -13.88 -5.13 21.29
C ARG A 38 -13.69 -3.68 20.89
N GLU A 39 -13.29 -2.84 21.84
CA GLU A 39 -12.93 -1.47 21.54
C GLU A 39 -11.51 -1.40 20.93
N THR A 40 -11.38 -0.71 19.79
CA THR A 40 -10.08 -0.34 19.23
C THR A 40 -9.65 1.03 19.75
N SER A 41 -8.37 1.17 20.12
CA SER A 41 -7.82 2.45 20.55
C SER A 41 -7.96 3.56 19.49
N SER A 42 -8.08 4.80 19.94
CA SER A 42 -8.19 5.98 19.07
C SER A 42 -6.97 6.13 18.14
N ALA A 43 -5.77 5.82 18.64
CA ALA A 43 -4.52 5.86 17.87
C ALA A 43 -4.54 4.88 16.70
N VAL A 44 -4.98 3.63 16.92
CA VAL A 44 -5.05 2.61 15.86
C VAL A 44 -6.13 2.96 14.84
N ARG A 45 -7.27 3.52 15.27
CA ARG A 45 -8.29 4.06 14.36
C ARG A 45 -7.74 5.19 13.48
N SER A 46 -6.94 6.09 14.05
CA SER A 46 -6.28 7.15 13.28
C SER A 46 -5.26 6.60 12.29
N LEU A 47 -4.43 5.64 12.69
CA LEU A 47 -3.46 4.98 11.81
C LEU A 47 -4.14 4.26 10.64
N ALA A 48 -5.24 3.55 10.89
CA ALA A 48 -5.99 2.83 9.85
C ALA A 48 -6.57 3.75 8.76
N ARG A 49 -6.86 5.02 9.10
CA ARG A 49 -7.38 6.05 8.18
C ARG A 49 -6.31 6.72 7.32
N ILE A 50 -5.03 6.48 7.59
CA ILE A 50 -3.95 7.07 6.80
C ILE A 50 -4.00 6.51 5.36
N LYS A 51 -3.78 7.40 4.38
CA LYS A 51 -3.67 7.03 2.98
C LYS A 51 -2.46 6.13 2.80
N LEU A 52 -2.68 5.01 2.14
CA LEU A 52 -1.71 3.96 1.98
C LEU A 52 -0.57 4.43 1.03
N PRO A 53 0.72 4.47 1.48
CA PRO A 53 1.82 4.95 0.63
C PRO A 53 2.02 4.07 -0.60
N LEU A 54 1.98 4.64 -1.81
CA LEU A 54 2.21 3.87 -3.02
C LEU A 54 3.61 3.23 -2.99
N LEU A 55 3.68 1.90 -2.96
CA LEU A 55 4.89 1.18 -3.33
C LEU A 55 4.89 1.12 -4.85
N VAL A 56 5.90 1.70 -5.49
CA VAL A 56 6.20 1.42 -6.89
C VAL A 56 6.66 -0.02 -6.93
N SER A 57 5.71 -0.95 -7.09
CA SER A 57 6.03 -2.35 -7.28
C SER A 57 6.50 -2.55 -8.70
N GLU A 58 7.67 -3.14 -8.85
CA GLU A 58 8.28 -3.50 -10.13
C GLU A 58 7.39 -4.51 -10.90
N TYR A 59 6.42 -5.14 -10.22
CA TYR A 59 5.44 -6.07 -10.78
C TYR A 59 4.25 -5.41 -11.48
N GLY A 60 4.25 -4.08 -11.68
CA GLY A 60 3.15 -3.34 -12.30
C GLY A 60 3.23 -3.14 -13.82
N ARG A 61 4.09 -3.87 -14.55
CA ARG A 61 4.33 -3.65 -16.00
C ARG A 61 4.18 -4.86 -16.91
N GLU A 62 3.50 -5.92 -16.50
CA GLU A 62 3.12 -7.00 -17.42
C GLU A 62 1.64 -7.32 -17.22
N GLY A 63 0.80 -6.81 -18.12
CA GLY A 63 -0.64 -7.08 -18.07
C GLY A 63 -1.55 -6.02 -18.67
N ALA A 64 -1.04 -4.87 -19.12
CA ALA A 64 -1.83 -3.92 -19.90
C ALA A 64 -1.99 -4.38 -21.35
N VAL A 65 -2.59 -5.56 -21.56
CA VAL A 65 -3.23 -5.88 -22.85
C VAL A 65 -4.56 -5.14 -22.83
N ILE A 66 -4.53 -3.87 -23.25
CA ILE A 66 -5.74 -3.14 -23.59
C ILE A 66 -6.22 -3.76 -24.91
N GLU A 67 -7.10 -4.76 -24.83
CA GLU A 67 -7.82 -5.25 -25.99
C GLU A 67 -8.60 -4.10 -26.64
N LYS A 68 -8.50 -4.04 -27.97
CA LYS A 68 -8.96 -2.96 -28.86
C LYS A 68 -10.46 -2.65 -28.71
N PRO A 69 -10.90 -1.39 -28.82
CA PRO A 69 -12.30 -1.11 -29.14
C PRO A 69 -12.58 -1.49 -30.60
N ARG A 70 -13.25 -2.62 -30.81
CA ARG A 70 -13.85 -2.96 -32.10
C ARG A 70 -15.20 -2.26 -32.18
N VAL A 71 -15.22 -1.07 -32.80
CA VAL A 71 -16.46 -0.44 -33.25
C VAL A 71 -16.37 -0.23 -34.75
N ARG A 72 -16.99 -1.13 -35.51
CA ARG A 72 -17.44 -0.87 -36.88
C ARG A 72 -18.96 -0.94 -36.86
N HIS A 73 -19.62 0.19 -36.99
CA HIS A 73 -20.98 0.27 -37.49
C HIS A 73 -21.02 1.43 -38.49
N GLY A 74 -21.27 1.08 -39.75
CA GLY A 74 -21.29 1.91 -40.93
C GLY A 74 -21.49 0.99 -42.11
#